data_AF-E9SE09-F1
#
_entry.id   AF-E9SE09-F1
#
_cell.length_a   1.000
_cell.length_b   1.000
_cell.length_c   1.000
_cell.angle_alpha   90.00
_cell.angle_beta   90.00
_cell.angle_gamma   90.00
#
_symmetry.space_group_name_H-M   'P 1'
#
loop_
_entity.id
_entity.type
_entity.pdbx_description
1 polymer ?
#
loop_
_entity_poly.entity_id
_entity_poly.type
_entity_poly.pdbx_seq_one_letter_code
_entity_poly.pdbx_strand_id
1 'polypeptide(L)'
;MNTTDKNSTILKNLTLFFGIFLLFTDIFFLTMGIVFDMPVVRYVIYAKLVINTTNVYLILKKHYFISTLIIYGVILLYMVVGVVCMGLDSAFQLYALGMLACISYFGYLHKRVLKKELPFVLLTAIHVACYIGVYLYARFHEPLYDVPQKAVDIHIIFNSGATFCILILFLFLFHNVAINSEEKLERMAMVDNLTGLYNRHYLLSVLDRTEAVSPEKRWIALLDIDDFKKVNDTYGHNCGDYILHHVAELSQQVCNDCIVCRWGGEEFIILSTNFQKLSLSNRRWGGEEFIILSMNTEHSTDILETLRKRIADEKFRFEGCELNITVTIGVCGYDKELTNDVWISKADEKLYIGKKNGKNQVVR
;
A
#
# COMPACT_ATOMS: atom_id res chain seq x y z
N MET A 1 5.67 -0.17 14.94
CA MET A 1 5.62 -1.64 14.74
C MET A 1 6.04 -1.92 13.30
N ASN A 2 7.10 -2.70 13.06
CA ASN A 2 7.63 -2.90 11.70
C ASN A 2 6.60 -3.61 10.80
N THR A 3 6.59 -3.32 9.50
CA THR A 3 5.62 -3.93 8.56
C THR A 3 5.72 -5.46 8.52
N THR A 4 6.92 -6.01 8.77
CA THR A 4 7.18 -7.44 8.91
C THR A 4 6.48 -8.04 10.15
N ASP A 5 6.48 -7.32 11.28
CA ASP A 5 5.81 -7.77 12.51
C ASP A 5 4.29 -7.78 12.36
N LYS A 6 3.75 -6.78 11.66
CA LYS A 6 2.31 -6.71 11.33
C LYS A 6 1.88 -7.92 10.48
N ASN A 7 2.60 -8.22 9.41
CA ASN A 7 2.26 -9.36 8.53
C ASN A 7 2.44 -10.71 9.22
N SER A 8 3.45 -10.86 10.08
CA SER A 8 3.64 -12.06 10.90
C SER A 8 2.46 -12.28 11.87
N THR A 9 1.96 -11.20 12.47
CA THR A 9 0.80 -11.23 13.35
C THR A 9 -0.48 -11.62 12.60
N ILE A 10 -0.68 -11.04 11.41
CA ILE A 10 -1.81 -11.38 10.52
C ILE A 10 -1.75 -12.86 10.12
N LEU A 11 -0.57 -13.36 9.71
CA LEU A 11 -0.40 -14.77 9.34
C LEU A 11 -0.75 -15.71 10.50
N LYS A 12 -0.25 -15.42 11.71
CA LYS A 12 -0.58 -16.19 12.91
C LYS A 12 -2.10 -16.21 13.16
N ASN A 13 -2.72 -15.02 13.19
CA ASN A 13 -4.12 -14.87 13.53
C ASN A 13 -5.03 -15.55 12.51
N LEU A 14 -4.73 -15.41 11.21
CA LEU A 14 -5.50 -16.08 10.15
C LEU A 14 -5.34 -17.59 10.19
N THR A 15 -4.11 -18.11 10.32
CA THR A 15 -3.89 -19.56 10.37
C THR A 15 -4.60 -20.16 11.59
N LEU A 16 -4.53 -19.49 12.74
CA LEU A 16 -5.22 -19.90 13.96
C LEU A 16 -6.75 -19.83 13.81
N PHE A 17 -7.27 -18.76 13.20
CA PHE A 17 -8.69 -18.63 12.88
C PHE A 17 -9.19 -19.83 12.07
N PHE A 18 -8.48 -20.22 11.01
CA PHE A 18 -8.84 -21.40 10.22
C PHE A 18 -8.71 -22.71 11.01
N GLY A 19 -7.68 -22.86 11.83
CA GLY A 19 -7.52 -24.04 12.69
C GLY A 19 -8.72 -24.22 13.65
N ILE A 20 -9.15 -23.13 14.29
CA ILE A 20 -10.32 -23.12 15.19
C ILE A 20 -11.63 -23.30 14.40
N PHE A 21 -11.77 -22.61 13.27
CA PHE A 21 -12.94 -22.71 12.41
C PHE A 21 -13.16 -24.14 11.92
N LEU A 22 -12.10 -24.86 11.55
CA LEU A 22 -12.19 -26.27 11.16
C LEU A 22 -12.68 -27.16 12.29
N LEU A 23 -12.19 -26.98 13.52
CA LEU A 23 -12.71 -27.70 14.70
C LEU A 23 -14.19 -27.39 14.96
N PHE A 24 -14.60 -26.15 14.80
CA PHE A 24 -16.02 -25.77 14.88
C PHE A 24 -16.85 -26.49 13.80
N THR A 25 -16.36 -26.56 12.56
CA THR A 25 -17.05 -27.32 11.50
C THR A 25 -17.13 -28.82 11.82
N ASP A 26 -16.11 -29.38 12.47
CA ASP A 26 -16.11 -30.80 12.87
C ASP A 26 -17.24 -31.08 13.86
N ILE A 27 -17.45 -30.22 14.84
CA ILE A 27 -18.55 -30.36 15.82
C ILE A 27 -19.91 -30.29 15.11
N PHE A 28 -20.08 -29.33 14.21
CA PHE A 28 -21.31 -29.17 13.44
C PHE A 28 -21.62 -30.43 12.62
N PHE A 29 -20.67 -30.90 11.81
CA PHE A 29 -20.89 -32.05 10.94
C PHE A 29 -20.91 -33.39 11.68
N LEU A 30 -20.25 -33.50 12.84
CA LEU A 30 -20.41 -34.66 13.72
C LEU A 30 -21.85 -34.73 14.25
N THR A 31 -22.41 -33.59 14.66
CA THR A 31 -23.80 -33.52 15.15
C THR A 31 -24.77 -33.95 14.04
N MET A 32 -24.60 -33.42 12.83
CA MET A 32 -25.41 -33.83 11.67
C MET A 32 -25.24 -35.33 11.38
N GLY A 33 -24.01 -35.86 11.42
CA GLY A 33 -23.73 -37.28 11.21
C GLY A 33 -24.35 -38.21 12.25
N ILE A 34 -24.58 -37.73 13.48
CA ILE A 34 -25.30 -38.48 14.52
C ILE A 34 -26.81 -38.39 14.31
N VAL A 35 -27.35 -37.18 14.12
CA VAL A 35 -28.80 -36.93 14.01
C VAL A 35 -29.42 -37.62 12.80
N PHE A 36 -28.72 -37.66 11.67
CA PHE A 36 -29.21 -38.26 10.42
C PHE A 36 -28.61 -39.65 10.13
N ASP A 37 -27.98 -40.27 11.14
CA ASP A 37 -27.32 -41.58 11.07
C ASP A 37 -26.42 -41.82 9.84
N MET A 38 -25.40 -40.97 9.67
CA MET A 38 -24.41 -41.08 8.59
C MET A 38 -23.05 -41.59 9.13
N PRO A 39 -22.83 -42.91 9.25
CA PRO A 39 -21.63 -43.47 9.88
C PRO A 39 -20.31 -43.10 9.19
N VAL A 40 -20.27 -43.07 7.85
CA VAL A 40 -19.05 -42.69 7.11
C VAL A 40 -18.64 -41.26 7.42
N VAL A 41 -19.62 -40.35 7.50
CA VAL A 41 -19.38 -38.94 7.87
C VAL A 41 -18.80 -38.88 9.28
N ARG A 42 -19.35 -39.62 10.25
CA ARG A 42 -18.81 -39.65 11.62
C ARG A 42 -17.35 -40.11 11.67
N TYR A 43 -17.01 -41.21 10.99
CA TYR A 43 -15.62 -41.71 10.96
C TYR A 43 -14.64 -40.73 10.32
N VAL A 44 -15.05 -40.09 9.23
CA VAL A 44 -14.23 -39.04 8.58
C VAL A 44 -14.03 -37.87 9.53
N ILE A 45 -15.08 -37.46 10.26
CA ILE A 45 -14.96 -36.37 11.24
C ILE A 45 -14.06 -36.76 12.43
N TYR A 46 -14.08 -38.00 12.91
CA TYR A 46 -13.13 -38.44 13.95
C TYR A 46 -11.68 -38.30 13.50
N ALA A 47 -11.37 -38.74 12.28
CA ALA A 47 -10.04 -38.56 11.70
C ALA A 47 -9.70 -37.05 11.54
N LYS A 48 -10.66 -36.26 11.05
CA LYS A 48 -10.52 -34.82 10.86
C LYS A 48 -10.27 -34.07 12.17
N LEU A 49 -10.93 -34.47 13.27
CA LEU A 49 -10.73 -33.90 14.60
C LEU A 49 -9.29 -34.08 15.08
N VAL A 50 -8.72 -35.28 14.88
CA VAL A 50 -7.32 -35.57 15.22
C VAL A 50 -6.36 -34.71 14.39
N ILE A 51 -6.59 -34.63 13.08
CA ILE A 51 -5.78 -33.82 12.16
C ILE A 51 -5.86 -32.33 12.53
N ASN A 52 -7.06 -31.80 12.75
CA ASN A 52 -7.27 -30.39 13.05
C ASN A 52 -6.75 -30.00 14.43
N THR A 53 -6.87 -30.87 15.43
CA THR A 53 -6.29 -30.63 16.75
C THR A 53 -4.76 -30.62 16.69
N THR A 54 -4.18 -31.58 15.96
CA THR A 54 -2.74 -31.62 15.68
C THR A 54 -2.29 -30.36 14.94
N ASN A 55 -3.11 -29.89 14.00
CA ASN A 55 -2.81 -28.71 13.23
C ASN A 55 -2.83 -27.43 14.09
N VAL A 56 -3.79 -27.28 15.01
CA VAL A 56 -3.78 -26.18 15.99
C VAL A 56 -2.50 -26.20 16.83
N TYR A 57 -2.06 -27.38 17.27
CA TYR A 57 -0.78 -27.50 17.96
C TYR A 57 0.41 -27.03 17.09
N LEU A 58 0.47 -27.41 15.81
CA LEU A 58 1.49 -26.95 14.87
C LEU A 58 1.48 -25.42 14.68
N ILE A 59 0.29 -24.81 14.61
CA ILE A 59 0.11 -23.35 14.53
C ILE A 59 0.68 -22.67 15.77
N LEU A 60 0.39 -23.20 16.96
CA LEU A 60 0.92 -22.67 18.23
C LEU A 60 2.45 -22.81 18.31
N LYS A 61 3.02 -23.84 17.69
CA LYS A 61 4.46 -24.03 17.49
C LYS A 61 5.05 -23.25 16.31
N LYS A 62 4.28 -22.34 15.69
CA LYS A 62 4.68 -21.47 14.58
C LYS A 62 5.03 -22.20 13.27
N HIS A 63 4.57 -23.44 13.09
CA HIS A 63 4.75 -24.20 11.84
C HIS A 63 3.70 -23.81 10.77
N TYR A 64 3.52 -22.50 10.52
CA TYR A 64 2.42 -21.98 9.69
C TYR A 64 2.40 -22.53 8.26
N PHE A 65 3.58 -22.75 7.65
CA PHE A 65 3.64 -23.26 6.28
C PHE A 65 2.98 -24.64 6.14
N ILE A 66 3.36 -25.57 7.03
CA ILE A 66 2.80 -26.93 7.05
C ILE A 66 1.32 -26.87 7.44
N SER A 67 0.98 -26.03 8.42
CA SER A 67 -0.41 -25.88 8.87
C SER A 67 -1.35 -25.39 7.78
N THR A 68 -0.94 -24.44 6.95
CA THR A 68 -1.73 -23.97 5.81
C THR A 68 -1.95 -25.07 4.78
N LEU A 69 -0.94 -25.91 4.51
CA LEU A 69 -1.09 -27.07 3.61
C LEU A 69 -2.08 -28.11 4.17
N ILE A 70 -2.02 -28.37 5.48
CA ILE A 70 -2.99 -29.25 6.15
C ILE A 70 -4.42 -28.69 6.04
N ILE A 71 -4.61 -27.40 6.29
CA ILE A 71 -5.92 -26.74 6.16
C ILE A 71 -6.48 -26.95 4.74
N TYR A 72 -5.66 -26.73 3.71
CA TYR A 72 -6.06 -26.90 2.32
C TYR A 72 -6.43 -28.33 1.98
N GLY A 73 -5.58 -29.29 2.38
CA GLY A 73 -5.84 -30.71 2.15
C GLY A 73 -7.11 -31.20 2.84
N VAL A 74 -7.33 -30.78 4.09
CA VAL A 74 -8.52 -31.18 4.87
C VAL A 74 -9.80 -30.62 4.27
N ILE A 75 -9.83 -29.34 3.89
CA ILE A 75 -11.03 -28.73 3.29
C ILE A 75 -11.34 -29.38 1.95
N LEU A 76 -10.32 -29.60 1.12
CA LEU A 76 -10.49 -30.21 -0.21
C LEU A 76 -10.96 -31.67 -0.11
N LEU A 77 -10.35 -32.47 0.77
CA LEU A 77 -10.76 -33.85 1.00
C LEU A 77 -12.20 -33.89 1.53
N TYR A 78 -12.54 -33.01 2.48
CA TYR A 78 -13.86 -32.98 3.07
C TYR A 78 -14.94 -32.52 2.09
N MET A 79 -14.62 -31.61 1.16
CA MET A 79 -15.49 -31.26 0.03
C MET A 79 -15.83 -32.51 -0.80
N VAL A 80 -14.82 -33.29 -1.19
CA VAL A 80 -15.03 -34.51 -1.99
C VAL A 80 -15.87 -35.52 -1.23
N VAL A 81 -15.54 -35.80 0.04
CA VAL A 81 -16.31 -36.72 0.88
C VAL A 81 -17.75 -36.25 1.05
N GLY A 82 -17.97 -34.94 1.25
CA GLY A 82 -19.30 -34.36 1.39
C GLY A 82 -20.17 -34.61 0.16
N VAL A 83 -19.63 -34.38 -1.05
CA VAL A 83 -20.35 -34.66 -2.31
C VAL A 83 -20.58 -36.16 -2.50
N VAL A 84 -19.60 -37.02 -2.21
CA VAL A 84 -19.78 -38.48 -2.31
C VAL A 84 -20.86 -38.97 -1.34
N CYS A 85 -20.91 -38.42 -0.13
CA CYS A 85 -21.86 -38.86 0.89
C CYS A 85 -23.28 -38.32 0.65
N MET A 86 -23.42 -37.05 0.26
CA MET A 86 -24.68 -36.31 0.32
C MET A 86 -25.08 -35.64 -1.00
N GLY A 87 -24.29 -35.83 -2.06
CA GLY A 87 -24.56 -35.27 -3.38
C GLY A 87 -24.20 -33.79 -3.51
N LEU A 88 -24.45 -33.24 -4.71
CA LEU A 88 -24.19 -31.84 -5.03
C LEU A 88 -25.17 -30.88 -4.36
N ASP A 89 -26.35 -31.37 -3.98
CA ASP A 89 -27.43 -30.55 -3.41
C ASP A 89 -27.06 -29.99 -2.04
N SER A 90 -26.17 -30.68 -1.29
CA SER A 90 -25.68 -30.19 0.00
C SER A 90 -24.61 -29.07 -0.12
N ALA A 91 -24.29 -28.62 -1.33
CA ALA A 91 -23.43 -27.46 -1.60
C ALA A 91 -21.97 -27.53 -1.08
N PHE A 92 -21.42 -28.73 -0.85
CA PHE A 92 -20.03 -28.89 -0.39
C PHE A 92 -19.00 -28.36 -1.41
N GLN A 93 -19.30 -28.46 -2.71
CA GLN A 93 -18.47 -27.96 -3.81
C GLN A 93 -18.17 -26.46 -3.72
N LEU A 94 -18.96 -25.67 -2.98
CA LEU A 94 -18.72 -24.24 -2.77
C LEU A 94 -17.40 -23.96 -2.04
N TYR A 95 -16.91 -24.91 -1.24
CA TYR A 95 -15.62 -24.77 -0.56
C TYR A 95 -14.46 -24.59 -1.55
N ALA A 96 -14.50 -25.22 -2.74
CA ALA A 96 -13.48 -24.98 -3.76
C ALA A 96 -13.35 -23.50 -4.12
N LEU A 97 -14.47 -22.78 -4.24
CA LEU A 97 -14.49 -21.36 -4.59
C LEU A 97 -13.93 -20.49 -3.46
N GLY A 98 -14.35 -20.74 -2.21
CA GLY A 98 -13.84 -20.05 -1.03
C GLY A 98 -12.33 -20.22 -0.85
N MET A 99 -11.81 -21.40 -1.18
CA MET A 99 -10.39 -21.71 -1.04
C MET A 99 -9.49 -20.98 -2.04
N LEU A 100 -9.99 -20.62 -3.23
CA LEU A 100 -9.19 -19.87 -4.21
C LEU A 100 -8.74 -18.50 -3.66
N ALA A 101 -9.63 -17.79 -2.99
CA ALA A 101 -9.31 -16.52 -2.33
C ALA A 101 -8.28 -16.71 -1.20
N CYS A 102 -8.40 -17.81 -0.46
CA CYS A 102 -7.46 -18.17 0.60
C CYS A 102 -6.05 -18.44 0.04
N ILE A 103 -5.93 -19.24 -1.02
CA ILE A 103 -4.66 -19.62 -1.66
C ILE A 103 -3.89 -18.38 -2.13
N SER A 104 -4.59 -17.41 -2.72
CA SER A 104 -3.98 -16.14 -3.17
C SER A 104 -3.35 -15.36 -2.01
N TYR A 105 -4.14 -15.08 -0.96
CA TYR A 105 -3.67 -14.22 0.13
C TYR A 105 -2.63 -14.90 1.05
N PHE A 106 -2.79 -16.20 1.34
CA PHE A 106 -1.77 -16.94 2.08
C PHE A 106 -0.48 -17.10 1.25
N GLY A 107 -0.57 -17.24 -0.08
CA GLY A 107 0.58 -17.21 -0.98
C GLY A 107 1.37 -15.91 -0.82
N TYR A 108 0.67 -14.77 -0.82
CA TYR A 108 1.25 -13.46 -0.53
C TYR A 108 1.91 -13.40 0.86
N LEU A 109 1.22 -13.82 1.92
CA LEU A 109 1.75 -13.79 3.30
C LEU A 109 2.96 -14.71 3.49
N HIS A 110 2.92 -15.92 2.95
CA HIS A 110 4.03 -16.88 3.06
C HIS A 110 5.29 -16.36 2.36
N LYS A 111 5.15 -15.82 1.14
CA LYS A 111 6.26 -15.21 0.42
C LYS A 111 6.85 -14.03 1.19
N ARG A 112 5.99 -13.18 1.78
CA ARG A 112 6.43 -11.96 2.47
C ARG A 112 7.03 -12.22 3.86
N VAL A 113 6.43 -13.12 4.65
CA VAL A 113 6.79 -13.39 6.05
C VAL A 113 7.76 -14.56 6.18
N LEU A 114 7.48 -15.68 5.52
CA LEU A 114 8.24 -16.93 5.67
C LEU A 114 9.34 -17.09 4.62
N LYS A 115 9.38 -16.23 3.60
CA LYS A 115 10.27 -16.34 2.42
C LYS A 115 10.13 -17.70 1.71
N LYS A 116 8.95 -18.33 1.83
CA LYS A 116 8.59 -19.58 1.17
C LYS A 116 7.42 -19.33 0.24
N GLU A 117 7.53 -19.79 -1.00
CA GLU A 117 6.42 -19.69 -1.94
C GLU A 117 5.51 -20.90 -1.78
N LEU A 118 4.20 -20.65 -1.64
CA LEU A 118 3.21 -21.68 -1.89
C LEU A 118 3.12 -21.88 -3.42
N PRO A 119 3.03 -23.13 -3.90
CA PRO A 119 2.93 -23.39 -5.34
C PRO A 119 1.53 -23.01 -5.84
N PHE A 120 1.29 -21.71 -5.99
CA PHE A 120 -0.02 -21.09 -6.24
C PHE A 120 -0.76 -21.72 -7.43
N VAL A 121 -0.08 -21.81 -8.58
CA VAL A 121 -0.66 -22.37 -9.81
C VAL A 121 -1.05 -23.83 -9.62
N LEU A 122 -0.18 -24.63 -9.00
CA LEU A 122 -0.44 -26.05 -8.74
C LEU A 122 -1.62 -26.25 -7.78
N LEU A 123 -1.65 -25.52 -6.66
CA LEU A 123 -2.74 -25.61 -5.68
C LEU A 123 -4.07 -25.21 -6.31
N THR A 124 -4.10 -24.11 -7.08
CA THR A 124 -5.29 -23.67 -7.81
C THR A 124 -5.74 -24.72 -8.84
N ALA A 125 -4.82 -25.28 -9.61
CA ALA A 125 -5.13 -26.33 -10.58
C ALA A 125 -5.73 -27.58 -9.91
N ILE A 126 -5.18 -27.99 -8.75
CA ILE A 126 -5.72 -29.10 -7.95
C ILE A 126 -7.16 -28.80 -7.50
N HIS A 127 -7.44 -27.57 -7.04
CA HIS A 127 -8.79 -27.19 -6.60
C HIS A 127 -9.80 -27.21 -7.75
N VAL A 128 -9.42 -26.66 -8.92
CA VAL A 128 -10.25 -26.68 -10.12
C VAL A 128 -10.48 -28.11 -10.60
N ALA A 129 -9.45 -28.95 -10.61
CA ALA A 129 -9.56 -30.35 -11.00
C ALA A 129 -10.47 -31.14 -10.05
N CYS A 130 -10.37 -30.94 -8.73
CA CYS A 130 -11.27 -31.55 -7.77
C CYS A 130 -12.71 -31.04 -7.90
N TYR A 131 -12.90 -29.74 -8.15
CA TYR A 131 -14.23 -29.17 -8.41
C TYR A 131 -14.88 -29.81 -9.63
N ILE A 132 -14.18 -29.87 -10.76
CA ILE A 132 -14.68 -30.56 -11.96
C ILE A 132 -14.91 -32.05 -11.68
N GLY A 133 -13.98 -32.69 -10.96
CA GLY A 133 -14.04 -34.10 -10.60
C GLY A 133 -15.28 -34.47 -9.79
N VAL A 134 -15.70 -33.66 -8.82
CA VAL A 134 -16.91 -33.96 -8.03
C VAL A 134 -18.19 -33.82 -8.87
N TYR A 135 -18.24 -32.88 -9.82
CA TYR A 135 -19.37 -32.78 -10.76
C TYR A 135 -19.43 -33.96 -11.73
N LEU A 136 -18.28 -34.37 -12.26
CA LEU A 136 -18.19 -35.55 -13.12
C LEU A 136 -18.59 -36.81 -12.35
N TYR A 137 -18.11 -36.98 -11.12
CA TYR A 137 -18.45 -38.11 -10.27
C TYR A 137 -19.97 -38.17 -10.01
N ALA A 138 -20.57 -37.06 -9.57
CA ALA A 138 -21.99 -36.97 -9.24
C ALA A 138 -22.92 -37.16 -10.45
N ARG A 139 -22.42 -36.98 -11.69
CA ARG A 139 -23.17 -37.31 -12.90
C ARG A 139 -23.41 -38.80 -13.07
N PHE A 140 -22.50 -39.64 -12.56
CA PHE A 140 -22.51 -41.09 -12.79
C PHE A 140 -22.80 -41.90 -11.53
N HIS A 141 -22.86 -41.27 -10.35
CA HIS A 141 -23.03 -41.94 -9.06
C HIS A 141 -24.09 -41.22 -8.23
N GLU A 142 -24.99 -42.00 -7.64
CA GLU A 142 -25.91 -41.54 -6.61
C GLU A 142 -25.16 -41.30 -5.28
N PRO A 143 -25.66 -40.37 -4.43
CA PRO A 143 -25.06 -40.14 -3.12
C PRO A 143 -25.18 -41.38 -2.23
N LEU A 144 -24.20 -41.57 -1.33
CA LEU A 144 -24.20 -42.71 -0.41
C LEU A 144 -25.40 -42.72 0.55
N TYR A 145 -25.91 -41.54 0.89
CA TYR A 145 -27.04 -41.35 1.79
C TYR A 145 -28.16 -40.59 1.10
N ASP A 146 -29.39 -41.07 1.29
CA ASP A 146 -30.61 -40.32 0.99
C ASP A 146 -30.90 -39.38 2.17
N VAL A 147 -30.44 -38.13 2.05
CA VAL A 147 -30.46 -37.15 3.14
C VAL A 147 -31.80 -36.41 3.12
N PRO A 148 -32.55 -36.35 4.25
CA PRO A 148 -33.82 -35.63 4.31
C PRO A 148 -33.67 -34.16 3.87
N GLN A 149 -34.65 -33.62 3.14
CA GLN A 149 -34.59 -32.25 2.61
C GLN A 149 -34.24 -31.20 3.67
N LYS A 150 -34.79 -31.33 4.89
CA LYS A 150 -34.47 -30.42 6.01
C LYS A 150 -32.97 -30.38 6.34
N ALA A 151 -32.27 -31.50 6.24
CA ALA A 151 -30.83 -31.57 6.48
C ALA A 151 -30.03 -30.98 5.31
N VAL A 152 -30.48 -31.21 4.08
CA VAL A 152 -29.91 -30.57 2.88
C VAL A 152 -30.01 -29.04 3.00
N ASP A 153 -31.18 -28.51 3.39
CA ASP A 153 -31.38 -27.07 3.56
C ASP A 153 -30.44 -26.49 4.63
N ILE A 154 -30.26 -27.19 5.76
CA ILE A 154 -29.31 -26.80 6.82
C ILE A 154 -27.86 -26.79 6.27
N HIS A 155 -27.47 -27.81 5.51
CA HIS A 155 -26.14 -27.86 4.90
C HIS A 155 -25.93 -26.74 3.90
N ILE A 156 -26.91 -26.45 3.03
CA ILE A 156 -26.82 -25.35 2.07
C ILE A 156 -26.61 -24.02 2.79
N ILE A 157 -27.41 -23.73 3.82
CA ILE A 157 -27.30 -22.47 4.58
C ILE A 157 -25.92 -22.37 5.24
N PHE A 158 -25.46 -23.44 5.89
CA PHE A 158 -24.15 -23.46 6.55
C PHE A 158 -23.00 -23.31 5.56
N ASN A 159 -22.97 -24.14 4.51
CA ASN A 159 -21.88 -24.17 3.51
C ASN A 159 -21.80 -22.86 2.72
N SER A 160 -22.96 -22.32 2.32
CA SER A 160 -23.03 -21.04 1.63
C SER A 160 -22.58 -19.91 2.55
N GLY A 161 -23.11 -19.85 3.78
CA GLY A 161 -22.74 -18.84 4.78
C GLY A 161 -21.24 -18.86 5.09
N ALA A 162 -20.67 -20.03 5.36
CA ALA A 162 -19.23 -20.21 5.58
C ALA A 162 -18.42 -19.73 4.37
N THR A 163 -18.81 -20.13 3.16
CA THR A 163 -18.10 -19.77 1.93
C THR A 163 -18.15 -18.26 1.69
N PHE A 164 -19.32 -17.62 1.78
CA PHE A 164 -19.46 -16.18 1.59
C PHE A 164 -18.70 -15.39 2.66
N CYS A 165 -18.77 -15.80 3.94
CA CYS A 165 -18.01 -15.16 5.01
C CYS A 165 -16.49 -15.21 4.75
N ILE A 166 -15.96 -16.38 4.33
CA ILE A 166 -14.55 -16.52 3.97
C ILE A 166 -14.22 -15.66 2.76
N LEU A 167 -15.02 -15.69 1.70
CA LEU A 167 -14.79 -14.87 0.50
C LEU A 167 -14.77 -13.37 0.83
N ILE A 168 -15.75 -12.88 1.59
CA ILE A 168 -15.83 -11.46 1.99
C ILE A 168 -14.60 -11.07 2.82
N LEU A 169 -14.21 -11.90 3.79
CA LEU A 169 -13.01 -11.65 4.60
C LEU A 169 -11.75 -11.52 3.72
N PHE A 170 -11.53 -12.46 2.81
CA PHE A 170 -10.33 -12.46 1.96
C PHE A 170 -10.35 -11.36 0.90
N LEU A 171 -11.50 -11.06 0.31
CA LEU A 171 -11.66 -9.93 -0.61
C LEU A 171 -11.35 -8.62 0.11
N PHE A 172 -11.87 -8.43 1.33
CA PHE A 172 -11.56 -7.24 2.14
C PHE A 172 -10.07 -7.15 2.47
N LEU A 173 -9.44 -8.25 2.89
CA LEU A 173 -8.00 -8.27 3.18
C LEU A 173 -7.15 -7.97 1.95
N PHE A 174 -7.49 -8.56 0.80
CA PHE A 174 -6.76 -8.34 -0.45
C PHE A 174 -6.95 -6.90 -0.97
N HIS A 175 -8.18 -6.39 -0.93
CA HIS A 175 -8.50 -5.01 -1.30
C HIS A 175 -7.68 -3.99 -0.48
N ASN A 176 -7.62 -4.19 0.84
CA ASN A 176 -6.79 -3.34 1.70
C ASN A 176 -5.30 -3.45 1.36
N VAL A 177 -4.79 -4.65 1.07
CA VAL A 177 -3.38 -4.80 0.67
C VAL A 177 -3.12 -4.10 -0.67
N ALA A 178 -4.04 -4.19 -1.63
CA ALA A 178 -3.93 -3.54 -2.92
C ALA A 178 -3.87 -2.00 -2.77
N ILE A 179 -4.84 -1.40 -2.08
CA ILE A 179 -4.89 0.06 -1.84
C ILE A 179 -3.63 0.53 -1.11
N ASN A 180 -3.27 -0.12 0.01
CA ASN A 180 -2.08 0.27 0.76
C ASN A 180 -0.77 0.11 -0.03
N SER A 181 -0.75 -0.78 -1.03
CA SER A 181 0.42 -0.94 -1.91
C SER A 181 0.46 0.17 -2.95
N GLU A 182 -0.68 0.51 -3.52
CA GLU A 182 -0.84 1.62 -4.46
C GLU A 182 -0.46 2.95 -3.81
N GLU A 183 -1.05 3.30 -2.66
CA GLU A 183 -0.72 4.53 -1.91
C GLU A 183 0.77 4.64 -1.57
N LYS A 184 1.42 3.51 -1.26
CA LYS A 184 2.87 3.50 -0.99
C LYS A 184 3.69 3.73 -2.25
N LEU A 185 3.30 3.09 -3.36
CA LEU A 185 3.94 3.30 -4.65
C LEU A 185 3.79 4.75 -5.09
N GLU A 186 2.60 5.32 -4.96
CA GLU A 186 2.34 6.73 -5.23
C GLU A 186 3.18 7.63 -4.33
N ARG A 187 3.20 7.42 -3.00
CA ARG A 187 4.03 8.24 -2.11
C ARG A 187 5.52 8.18 -2.47
N MET A 188 6.06 6.99 -2.75
CA MET A 188 7.45 6.83 -3.18
C MET A 188 7.72 7.46 -4.55
N ALA A 189 6.70 7.58 -5.40
CA ALA A 189 6.78 8.25 -6.68
C ALA A 189 6.65 9.77 -6.58
N MET A 190 6.13 10.31 -5.47
CA MET A 190 5.85 11.75 -5.27
C MET A 190 6.84 12.47 -4.34
N VAL A 191 7.65 11.74 -3.58
CA VAL A 191 8.60 12.28 -2.59
C VAL A 191 10.03 11.94 -2.99
N ASP A 192 10.95 12.87 -2.83
CA ASP A 192 12.39 12.65 -3.00
C ASP A 192 12.96 11.89 -1.80
N ASN A 193 13.60 10.73 -2.06
CA ASN A 193 14.06 9.83 -1.00
C ASN A 193 15.21 10.40 -0.16
N LEU A 194 16.02 11.30 -0.73
CA LEU A 194 17.08 11.95 0.01
C LEU A 194 16.45 13.00 0.91
N THR A 195 15.91 14.08 0.35
CA THR A 195 15.52 15.26 1.13
C THR A 195 14.21 15.11 1.91
N GLY A 196 13.34 14.15 1.53
CA GLY A 196 11.99 14.02 2.08
C GLY A 196 11.01 15.08 1.56
N LEU A 197 11.45 15.97 0.66
CA LEU A 197 10.59 16.93 -0.02
C LEU A 197 9.71 16.25 -1.08
N TYR A 198 8.70 16.96 -1.56
CA TYR A 198 8.05 16.55 -2.81
C TYR A 198 9.05 16.56 -3.97
N ASN A 199 8.83 15.71 -4.96
CA ASN A 199 9.66 15.67 -6.15
C ASN A 199 8.99 16.36 -7.34
N ARG A 200 9.75 16.48 -8.44
CA ARG A 200 9.28 17.05 -9.70
C ARG A 200 7.93 16.51 -10.19
N HIS A 201 7.65 15.22 -10.04
CA HIS A 201 6.38 14.63 -10.49
C HIS A 201 5.21 15.15 -9.67
N TYR A 202 5.36 15.25 -8.35
CA TYR A 202 4.33 15.81 -7.49
C TYR A 202 4.03 17.25 -7.86
N LEU A 203 5.06 18.09 -8.02
CA LEU A 203 4.87 19.49 -8.37
C LEU A 203 4.12 19.66 -9.69
N LEU A 204 4.51 18.93 -10.75
CA LEU A 204 3.80 18.96 -12.03
C LEU A 204 2.34 18.53 -11.87
N SER A 205 2.08 17.47 -11.09
CA SER A 205 0.71 17.02 -10.83
C SER A 205 -0.14 18.07 -10.11
N VAL A 206 0.46 18.87 -9.22
CA VAL A 206 -0.22 19.99 -8.55
C VAL A 206 -0.45 21.13 -9.53
N LEU A 207 0.55 21.48 -10.35
CA LEU A 207 0.42 22.54 -11.34
C LEU A 207 -0.68 22.24 -12.37
N ASP A 208 -0.83 20.98 -12.79
CA ASP A 208 -1.86 20.55 -13.76
C ASP A 208 -3.26 20.49 -13.15
N ARG A 209 -3.37 20.22 -11.84
CA ARG A 209 -4.67 20.08 -11.13
C ARG A 209 -5.17 21.37 -10.51
N THR A 210 -4.36 22.43 -10.48
CA THR A 210 -4.70 23.66 -9.76
C THR A 210 -5.05 24.78 -10.73
N GLU A 211 -6.33 25.08 -10.85
CA GLU A 211 -6.79 26.35 -11.39
C GLU A 211 -6.58 27.46 -10.35
N ALA A 212 -5.82 28.49 -10.72
CA ALA A 212 -5.59 29.61 -9.82
C ALA A 212 -6.85 30.48 -9.71
N VAL A 213 -7.45 30.55 -8.51
CA VAL A 213 -8.58 31.45 -8.21
C VAL A 213 -8.16 32.92 -8.24
N SER A 214 -6.93 33.22 -7.85
CA SER A 214 -6.29 34.55 -7.91
C SER A 214 -4.88 34.42 -8.52
N PRO A 215 -4.77 34.25 -9.85
CA PRO A 215 -3.51 33.97 -10.52
C PRO A 215 -2.45 35.05 -10.34
N GLU A 216 -2.84 36.31 -10.24
CA GLU A 216 -1.96 37.45 -10.00
C GLU A 216 -1.21 37.42 -8.65
N LYS A 217 -1.55 36.47 -7.78
CA LYS A 217 -0.96 36.28 -6.45
C LYS A 217 -0.23 34.95 -6.28
N ARG A 218 -0.03 34.22 -7.39
CA ARG A 218 0.73 32.97 -7.40
C ARG A 218 2.15 33.28 -7.88
N TRP A 219 3.15 32.65 -7.29
CA TRP A 219 4.54 32.78 -7.71
C TRP A 219 5.24 31.43 -7.60
N ILE A 220 6.28 31.25 -8.42
CA ILE A 220 7.18 30.11 -8.41
C ILE A 220 8.60 30.64 -8.27
N ALA A 221 9.42 29.93 -7.50
CA ALA A 221 10.83 30.24 -7.36
C ALA A 221 11.68 29.01 -7.62
N LEU A 222 12.70 29.15 -8.45
CA LEU A 222 13.76 28.17 -8.63
C LEU A 222 14.95 28.58 -7.75
N LEU A 223 15.40 27.66 -6.91
CA LEU A 223 16.55 27.80 -6.05
C LEU A 223 17.61 26.78 -6.48
N ASP A 224 18.86 27.23 -6.59
CA ASP A 224 20.00 26.35 -6.88
C ASP A 224 21.17 26.66 -5.95
N ILE A 225 21.76 25.61 -5.37
CA ILE A 225 22.89 25.72 -4.43
C ILE A 225 24.15 26.16 -5.19
N ASP A 226 24.72 27.29 -4.78
CA ASP A 226 25.91 27.84 -5.42
C ASP A 226 27.14 26.95 -5.24
N ASP A 227 27.83 26.67 -6.36
CA ASP A 227 29.09 25.91 -6.38
C ASP A 227 28.98 24.50 -5.74
N PHE A 228 27.79 23.87 -5.75
CA PHE A 228 27.57 22.57 -5.12
C PHE A 228 28.51 21.47 -5.63
N LYS A 229 28.84 21.48 -6.93
CA LYS A 229 29.86 20.59 -7.49
C LYS A 229 31.21 20.71 -6.76
N LYS A 230 31.66 21.92 -6.41
CA LYS A 230 32.91 22.12 -5.65
C LYS A 230 32.81 21.52 -4.25
N VAL A 231 31.63 21.58 -3.62
CA VAL A 231 31.40 20.93 -2.32
C VAL A 231 31.59 19.42 -2.45
N ASN A 232 30.95 18.80 -3.44
CA ASN A 232 31.12 17.36 -3.70
C ASN A 232 32.57 16.99 -4.04
N ASP A 233 33.22 17.77 -4.90
CA ASP A 233 34.61 17.51 -5.32
C ASP A 233 35.61 17.68 -4.15
N THR A 234 35.30 18.53 -3.16
CA THR A 234 36.19 18.81 -2.02
C THR A 234 35.92 17.92 -0.81
N TYR A 235 34.65 17.65 -0.50
CA TYR A 235 34.22 17.00 0.75
C TYR A 235 33.50 15.65 0.51
N GLY A 236 33.34 15.24 -0.74
CA GLY A 236 32.68 14.00 -1.12
C GLY A 236 31.15 14.09 -1.16
N HIS A 237 30.53 13.12 -1.83
CA HIS A 237 29.07 13.07 -2.04
C HIS A 237 28.26 12.99 -0.75
N ASN A 238 28.77 12.34 0.30
CA ASN A 238 28.08 12.27 1.59
C ASN A 238 27.90 13.67 2.22
N CYS A 239 28.88 14.56 2.04
CA CYS A 239 28.76 15.95 2.46
C CYS A 239 27.71 16.68 1.60
N GLY A 240 27.69 16.44 0.29
CA GLY A 240 26.66 16.98 -0.59
C GLY A 240 25.25 16.56 -0.17
N ASP A 241 25.06 15.27 0.13
CA ASP A 241 23.78 14.73 0.62
C ASP A 241 23.35 15.37 1.94
N TYR A 242 24.30 15.56 2.88
CA TYR A 242 24.07 16.28 4.14
C TYR A 242 23.60 17.74 3.90
N ILE A 243 24.25 18.45 2.96
CA ILE A 243 23.87 19.81 2.59
C ILE A 243 22.47 19.85 1.99
N LEU A 244 22.15 18.95 1.05
CA LEU A 244 20.82 18.87 0.41
C LEU A 244 19.72 18.65 1.45
N HIS A 245 19.95 17.78 2.42
CA HIS A 245 19.04 17.56 3.55
C HIS A 245 18.77 18.83 4.36
N HIS A 246 19.82 19.57 4.75
CA HIS A 246 19.66 20.78 5.57
C HIS A 246 19.03 21.93 4.78
N VAL A 247 19.39 22.10 3.50
CA VAL A 247 18.74 23.09 2.63
C VAL A 247 17.26 22.79 2.46
N ALA A 248 16.89 21.51 2.32
CA ALA A 248 15.49 21.09 2.28
C ALA A 248 14.75 21.42 3.58
N GLU A 249 15.34 21.12 4.73
CA GLU A 249 14.75 21.40 6.04
C GLU A 249 14.56 22.91 6.25
N LEU A 250 15.59 23.72 5.97
CA LEU A 250 15.50 25.18 6.07
C LEU A 250 14.44 25.75 5.11
N SER A 251 14.36 25.22 3.90
CA SER A 251 13.35 25.63 2.92
C SER A 251 11.94 25.34 3.43
N GLN A 252 11.68 24.18 4.05
CA GLN A 252 10.39 23.86 4.66
C GLN A 252 10.06 24.72 5.88
N GLN A 253 11.07 25.03 6.71
CA GLN A 253 10.88 25.85 7.91
C GLN A 253 10.54 27.30 7.55
N VAL A 254 11.25 27.88 6.58
CA VAL A 254 11.05 29.28 6.16
C VAL A 254 9.83 29.42 5.26
N CYS A 255 9.64 28.49 4.31
CA CYS A 255 8.52 28.50 3.36
C CYS A 255 7.44 27.50 3.76
N ASN A 256 7.02 27.53 5.04
CA ASN A 256 6.03 26.62 5.62
C ASN A 256 4.65 26.69 4.96
N ASP A 257 4.29 27.83 4.40
CA ASP A 257 3.05 28.08 3.64
C ASP A 257 3.25 27.88 2.11
N CYS A 258 4.29 27.17 1.70
CA CYS A 258 4.59 26.87 0.30
C CYS A 258 4.76 25.36 0.07
N ILE A 259 4.57 24.93 -1.18
CA ILE A 259 5.08 23.63 -1.60
C ILE A 259 6.56 23.80 -1.91
N VAL A 260 7.39 23.08 -1.16
CA VAL A 260 8.83 22.96 -1.42
C VAL A 260 9.08 21.61 -2.07
N CYS A 261 9.71 21.65 -3.24
CA CYS A 261 9.96 20.50 -4.09
C CYS A 261 11.45 20.42 -4.44
N ARG A 262 12.04 19.22 -4.44
CA ARG A 262 13.34 18.99 -5.09
C ARG A 262 13.10 18.71 -6.58
N TRP A 263 13.58 19.61 -7.43
CA TRP A 263 13.37 19.56 -8.87
C TRP A 263 14.43 18.74 -9.60
N GLY A 264 15.68 18.86 -9.14
CA GLY A 264 16.85 18.24 -9.75
C GLY A 264 17.94 17.92 -8.71
N GLY A 265 19.17 17.73 -9.17
CA GLY A 265 20.30 17.35 -8.32
C GLY A 265 20.49 18.29 -7.12
N GLU A 266 20.72 19.58 -7.41
CA GLU A 266 20.89 20.66 -6.43
C GLU A 266 19.82 21.77 -6.54
N GLU A 267 18.79 21.51 -7.35
CA GLU A 267 17.72 22.44 -7.68
C GLU A 267 16.46 22.16 -6.87
N PHE A 268 15.86 23.22 -6.36
CA PHE A 268 14.60 23.21 -5.62
C PHE A 268 13.61 24.16 -6.26
N ILE A 269 12.34 23.79 -6.24
CA ILE A 269 11.25 24.69 -6.60
C ILE A 269 10.38 24.96 -5.39
N ILE A 270 10.09 26.24 -5.17
CA ILE A 270 9.14 26.70 -4.17
C ILE A 270 7.94 27.28 -4.91
N LEU A 271 6.78 26.68 -4.68
CA LEU A 271 5.52 27.14 -5.24
C LEU A 271 4.68 27.75 -4.11
N SER A 272 4.22 28.98 -4.31
CA SER A 272 3.34 29.64 -3.36
C SER A 272 2.03 28.87 -3.20
N THR A 273 1.66 28.49 -1.98
CA THR A 273 0.43 27.75 -1.72
C THR A 273 -0.27 28.23 -0.46
N ASN A 274 -1.21 29.15 -0.58
CA ASN A 274 -2.10 29.40 0.54
C ASN A 274 -3.28 28.42 0.46
N PHE A 275 -3.13 27.24 1.05
CA PHE A 275 -4.23 26.29 1.16
C PHE A 275 -5.11 26.68 2.35
N GLN A 276 -6.39 27.03 2.11
CA GLN A 276 -7.38 26.57 3.08
C GLN A 276 -7.50 25.06 2.84
N LYS A 277 -7.19 24.28 3.88
CA LYS A 277 -7.60 22.89 3.96
C LYS A 277 -9.13 22.87 3.87
N LEU A 278 -9.68 22.78 2.65
CA LEU A 278 -11.03 22.27 2.50
C LEU A 278 -10.92 20.80 2.87
N SER A 279 -11.15 20.50 4.14
CA SER A 279 -11.51 19.17 4.56
C SER A 279 -12.85 18.83 3.90
N LEU A 280 -12.82 18.48 2.61
CA LEU A 280 -13.89 17.72 1.99
C LEU A 280 -13.80 16.32 2.56
N SER A 281 -14.31 16.16 3.78
CA SER A 281 -14.33 14.92 4.55
C SER A 281 -15.18 13.81 3.92
N ASN A 282 -15.57 13.91 2.65
CA ASN A 282 -16.56 13.01 2.04
C ASN A 282 -16.32 12.66 0.56
N ARG A 283 -15.08 12.59 0.07
CA ARG A 283 -14.81 11.85 -1.18
C ARG A 283 -13.61 10.91 -1.05
N ARG A 284 -13.92 9.60 -1.04
CA ARG A 284 -13.00 8.46 -1.18
C ARG A 284 -12.44 8.36 -2.61
N TRP A 285 -11.77 9.37 -3.15
CA TRP A 285 -10.95 9.23 -4.36
C TRP A 285 -9.85 10.31 -4.34
N GLY A 286 -8.60 9.89 -4.57
CA GLY A 286 -7.35 10.68 -4.48
C GLY A 286 -7.21 11.82 -5.50
N GLY A 287 -8.11 12.79 -5.43
CA GLY A 287 -7.92 14.12 -5.98
C GLY A 287 -8.02 15.12 -4.83
N GLU A 288 -6.88 15.50 -4.24
CA GLU A 288 -6.85 16.73 -3.46
C GLU A 288 -7.02 17.87 -4.47
N GLU A 289 -8.25 18.38 -4.61
CA GLU A 289 -8.51 19.65 -5.28
C GLU A 289 -8.04 20.76 -4.34
N PHE A 290 -6.89 21.30 -4.68
CA PHE A 290 -6.25 22.34 -3.91
C PHE A 290 -6.69 23.72 -4.41
N ILE A 291 -7.42 24.45 -3.59
CA ILE A 291 -7.71 25.86 -3.85
C ILE A 291 -6.55 26.69 -3.27
N ILE A 292 -5.76 27.32 -4.13
CA ILE A 292 -4.71 28.27 -3.72
C ILE A 292 -5.34 29.64 -3.49
N LEU A 293 -5.48 30.03 -2.23
CA LEU A 293 -5.99 31.32 -1.76
C LEU A 293 -4.86 32.31 -1.46
N SER A 294 -4.07 32.71 -2.44
CA SER A 294 -3.42 34.04 -2.45
C SER A 294 -2.38 34.40 -1.36
N MET A 295 -1.16 34.78 -1.78
CA MET A 295 -0.33 35.76 -1.04
C MET A 295 0.15 36.86 -2.00
N ASN A 296 0.20 38.10 -1.54
CA ASN A 296 0.61 39.24 -2.38
C ASN A 296 2.07 39.08 -2.86
N THR A 297 2.38 39.48 -4.09
CA THR A 297 3.69 39.26 -4.74
C THR A 297 4.84 40.10 -4.17
N GLU A 298 4.56 41.08 -3.30
CA GLU A 298 5.60 41.80 -2.55
C GLU A 298 6.14 40.93 -1.39
N HIS A 299 5.28 40.15 -0.73
CA HIS A 299 5.70 39.22 0.34
C HIS A 299 6.53 38.04 -0.17
N SER A 300 6.48 37.72 -1.47
CA SER A 300 7.23 36.60 -2.05
C SER A 300 8.74 36.84 -2.08
N THR A 301 9.17 38.09 -2.27
CA THR A 301 10.60 38.40 -2.32
C THR A 301 11.18 38.40 -0.90
N ASP A 302 10.42 38.87 0.08
CA ASP A 302 10.84 38.92 1.48
C ASP A 302 11.07 37.52 2.08
N ILE A 303 10.16 36.57 1.82
CA ILE A 303 10.30 35.19 2.32
C ILE A 303 11.48 34.46 1.67
N LEU A 304 11.70 34.65 0.35
CA LEU A 304 12.81 34.04 -0.37
C LEU A 304 14.15 34.67 0.03
N GLU A 305 14.18 35.98 0.27
CA GLU A 305 15.37 36.66 0.77
C GLU A 305 15.68 36.25 2.22
N THR A 306 14.65 35.99 3.03
CA THR A 306 14.81 35.39 4.36
C THR A 306 15.41 34.00 4.27
N LEU A 307 14.91 33.15 3.37
CA LEU A 307 15.46 31.81 3.13
C LEU A 307 16.92 31.89 2.68
N ARG A 308 17.23 32.74 1.71
CA ARG A 308 18.58 32.95 1.19
C ARG A 308 19.56 33.36 2.30
N LYS A 309 19.20 34.38 3.09
CA LYS A 309 20.01 34.83 4.24
C LYS A 309 20.17 33.72 5.26
N ARG A 310 19.08 33.01 5.60
CA ARG A 310 19.12 31.92 6.57
C ARG A 310 20.09 30.82 6.15
N ILE A 311 20.08 30.41 4.89
CA ILE A 311 21.03 29.42 4.36
C ILE A 311 22.46 29.98 4.38
N ALA A 312 22.67 31.24 3.99
CA ALA A 312 24.00 31.85 3.96
C ALA A 312 24.62 32.05 5.36
N ASP A 313 23.79 32.30 6.37
CA ASP A 313 24.21 32.50 7.76
C ASP A 313 24.34 31.17 8.53
N GLU A 314 23.78 30.07 8.01
CA GLU A 314 23.86 28.75 8.63
C GLU A 314 25.27 28.16 8.50
N LYS A 315 25.79 27.63 9.61
CA LYS A 315 27.08 26.95 9.64
C LYS A 315 26.86 25.45 9.50
N PHE A 316 27.08 24.93 8.29
CA PHE A 316 26.93 23.50 8.01
C PHE A 316 28.14 22.75 8.59
N ARG A 317 27.86 21.76 9.45
CA ARG A 317 28.90 21.01 10.18
C ARG A 317 28.88 19.54 9.77
N PHE A 318 29.86 19.13 8.97
CA PHE A 318 29.98 17.76 8.48
C PHE A 318 31.36 17.19 8.82
N GLU A 319 31.39 16.07 9.55
CA GLU A 319 32.63 15.36 9.94
C GLU A 319 33.74 16.24 10.55
N GLY A 320 33.35 17.28 11.30
CA GLY A 320 34.28 18.21 11.95
C GLY A 320 34.74 19.39 11.09
N CYS A 321 34.30 19.47 9.83
CA CYS A 321 34.47 20.64 8.97
C CYS A 321 33.27 21.60 9.12
N GLU A 322 33.53 22.91 9.14
CA GLU A 322 32.50 23.96 9.00
C GLU A 322 32.49 24.46 7.55
N LEU A 323 31.32 24.49 6.92
CA LEU A 323 31.12 24.95 5.55
C LEU A 323 30.07 26.07 5.55
N ASN A 324 30.27 27.04 4.67
CA ASN A 324 29.25 28.02 4.34
C ASN A 324 28.83 27.77 2.89
N ILE A 325 27.53 27.67 2.66
CA ILE A 325 26.95 27.57 1.33
C ILE A 325 26.04 28.77 1.08
N THR A 326 25.88 29.12 -0.18
CA THR A 326 24.92 30.14 -0.59
C THR A 326 23.98 29.56 -1.63
N VAL A 327 22.84 30.24 -1.83
CA VAL A 327 21.87 29.87 -2.85
C VAL A 327 21.56 31.09 -3.69
N THR A 328 21.30 30.85 -4.97
CA THR A 328 20.73 31.84 -5.86
C THR A 328 19.29 31.44 -6.17
N ILE A 329 18.39 32.41 -6.21
CA ILE A 329 16.95 32.16 -6.38
C ILE A 329 16.40 33.04 -7.51
N GLY A 330 15.75 32.43 -8.50
CA GLY A 330 14.97 33.12 -9.52
C GLY A 330 13.48 33.00 -9.22
N VAL A 331 12.75 34.11 -9.11
CA VAL A 331 11.32 34.14 -8.81
C VAL A 331 10.52 34.70 -9.99
N CYS A 332 9.39 34.06 -10.29
CA CYS A 332 8.47 34.53 -11.33
C CYS A 332 7.03 34.52 -10.81
N GLY A 333 6.32 35.64 -10.98
CA GLY A 333 4.86 35.70 -10.74
C GLY A 333 4.10 34.93 -11.82
N TYR A 334 2.96 34.36 -11.47
CA TYR A 334 2.10 33.67 -12.42
C TYR A 334 1.30 34.67 -13.26
N ASP A 335 1.14 34.34 -14.54
CA ASP A 335 0.33 35.06 -15.49
C ASP A 335 -0.57 34.04 -16.21
N LYS A 336 -1.87 34.35 -16.33
CA LYS A 336 -2.89 33.44 -16.90
C LYS A 336 -2.58 33.03 -18.33
N GLU A 337 -1.79 33.82 -19.05
CA GLU A 337 -1.41 33.54 -20.44
C GLU A 337 -0.25 32.54 -20.55
N LEU A 338 0.40 32.17 -19.44
CA LEU A 338 1.55 31.26 -19.43
C LEU A 338 1.12 29.82 -19.21
N THR A 339 1.72 28.92 -19.99
CA THR A 339 1.71 27.49 -19.64
C THR A 339 2.65 27.24 -18.46
N ASN A 340 2.42 26.15 -17.72
CA ASN A 340 3.24 25.75 -16.57
C ASN A 340 4.74 25.65 -16.94
N ASP A 341 5.07 25.07 -18.09
CA ASP A 341 6.46 24.95 -18.56
C ASP A 341 7.12 26.30 -18.82
N VAL A 342 6.40 27.23 -19.46
CA VAL A 342 6.93 28.58 -19.73
C VAL A 342 7.12 29.35 -18.43
N TRP A 343 6.23 29.16 -17.47
CA TRP A 343 6.35 29.81 -16.16
C TRP A 343 7.59 29.35 -15.39
N ILE A 344 7.84 28.04 -15.35
CA ILE A 344 9.06 27.46 -14.77
C ILE A 344 10.29 27.97 -15.52
N SER A 345 10.26 27.98 -16.86
CA SER A 345 11.38 28.46 -17.68
C SER A 345 11.70 29.94 -17.43
N LYS A 346 10.71 30.80 -17.16
CA LYS A 346 10.96 32.20 -16.80
C LYS A 346 11.66 32.33 -15.44
N ALA A 347 11.28 31.52 -14.46
CA ALA A 347 11.98 31.50 -13.16
C ALA A 347 13.42 31.01 -13.30
N ASP A 348 13.67 30.02 -14.16
CA ASP A 348 15.02 29.55 -14.51
C ASP A 348 15.88 30.65 -15.17
N GLU A 349 15.31 31.44 -16.08
CA GLU A 349 16.02 32.57 -16.68
C GLU A 349 16.48 33.59 -15.62
N LYS A 350 15.62 33.88 -14.63
CA LYS A 350 15.95 34.76 -13.50
C LYS A 350 17.05 34.18 -12.62
N LEU A 351 16.98 32.88 -12.34
CA LEU A 351 18.03 32.15 -11.61
C LEU A 351 19.38 32.28 -12.33
N TYR A 352 19.39 32.06 -13.65
CA TYR A 352 20.59 32.18 -14.47
C TYR A 352 21.18 33.60 -14.45
N ILE A 353 20.35 34.64 -14.52
CA ILE A 353 20.78 36.03 -14.37
C ILE A 353 21.44 36.25 -13.00
N GLY A 354 20.85 35.74 -11.92
CA GLY A 354 21.43 35.83 -10.57
C GLY A 354 22.79 35.13 -10.47
N LYS A 355 22.93 33.95 -11.08
CA LYS A 355 24.22 33.23 -11.11
C LYS A 355 25.30 34.03 -11.83
N LYS A 356 24.95 34.74 -12.90
CA LYS A 356 25.87 35.65 -13.62
C LYS A 356 26.19 36.92 -12.85
N ASN A 357 25.26 37.42 -12.06
CA ASN A 357 25.41 38.66 -11.30
C ASN A 357 26.12 38.48 -9.95
N GLY A 358 26.90 37.40 -9.78
CA GLY A 358 27.69 37.17 -8.57
C GLY A 358 27.07 36.19 -7.57
N LYS A 359 25.98 35.50 -7.92
CA LYS A 359 25.31 34.48 -7.08
C LYS A 359 24.76 35.06 -5.77
N ASN A 360 24.37 34.20 -4.83
CA ASN A 360 23.90 34.57 -3.49
C ASN A 360 22.87 35.72 -3.49
N GLN A 361 21.85 35.63 -4.35
CA GLN A 361 20.85 36.70 -4.52
C GLN A 361 19.50 36.14 -4.96
N VAL A 362 18.45 36.93 -4.74
CA VAL A 362 17.10 36.69 -5.28
C VAL A 362 16.87 37.62 -6.47
N VAL A 363 16.44 37.07 -7.61
CA VAL A 363 16.18 37.83 -8.85
C VAL A 363 14.72 37.63 -9.29
N ARG A 364 14.02 38.73 -9.55
CA ARG A 364 12.61 38.77 -9.98
C ARG A 364 12.46 39.06 -11.47
#